data_AF-A0A7V9NKQ2-F1
#
_entry.id   AF-A0A7V9NKQ2-F1
#
_cell.length_a   1.000
_cell.length_b   1.000
_cell.length_c   1.000
_cell.angle_alpha   90.00
_cell.angle_beta   90.00
_cell.angle_gamma   90.00
#
_symmetry.space_group_name_H-M   'P 1'
#
loop_
_entity.id
_entity.type
_entity.pdbx_description
1 polymer ?
#
loop_
_entity_poly.entity_id
_entity_poly.type
_entity_poly.pdbx_seq_one_letter_code
_entity_poly.pdbx_strand_id
1 'polypeptide(L)' 'MFIPAEPSQRDTLLRLFVLDKALYELNYELNNRPDWVRIPIKGILDILDTA' A
#
# COMPACT_ATOMS: atom_id res chain seq x y z
N MET A 1 -0.59 -20.97 -1.58
CA MET A 1 -0.68 -19.63 -0.96
C MET A 1 -0.05 -19.73 0.43
N PHE A 2 1.01 -18.97 0.70
CA PHE A 2 1.67 -18.95 2.01
C PHE A 2 0.98 -17.91 2.91
N ILE A 3 0.52 -18.32 4.08
CA ILE A 3 -0.03 -17.42 5.09
C ILE A 3 0.63 -17.76 6.44
N PRO A 4 1.33 -16.80 7.09
CA PRO A 4 1.96 -17.03 8.38
C PRO A 4 0.98 -17.46 9.47
N ALA A 5 1.42 -18.35 10.35
CA ALA A 5 0.64 -18.80 11.50
C ALA A 5 0.54 -17.72 12.60
N GLU A 6 1.59 -16.91 12.75
CA GLU A 6 1.67 -15.88 13.77
C GLU A 6 0.95 -14.60 13.30
N PRO A 7 0.07 -13.99 14.13
CA PRO A 7 -0.69 -12.80 13.75
C PRO A 7 0.13 -11.59 13.31
N SER A 8 1.23 -11.26 13.99
CA SER A 8 2.07 -10.11 13.63
C SER A 8 2.77 -10.26 12.28
N GLN A 9 3.14 -11.49 11.91
CA GLN A 9 3.66 -11.83 10.59
C GLN A 9 2.60 -11.65 9.50
N ARG A 10 1.34 -12.00 9.79
CA ARG A 10 0.23 -11.74 8.85
C ARG A 10 -0.03 -10.26 8.69
N ASP A 11 0.04 -9.48 9.76
CA ASP A 11 -0.11 -8.03 9.70
C ASP A 11 1.01 -7.41 8.84
N THR A 12 2.25 -7.81 9.07
CA THR A 12 3.40 -7.39 8.25
C THR A 12 3.20 -7.74 6.77
N LEU A 13 2.75 -8.97 6.49
CA LEU A 13 2.48 -9.41 5.12
C LEU A 13 1.35 -8.61 4.47
N LEU A 14 0.28 -8.31 5.21
CA LEU A 14 -0.81 -7.49 4.74
C LEU A 14 -0.34 -6.07 4.44
N ARG A 15 0.40 -5.44 5.35
CA ARG A 15 0.97 -4.10 5.16
C ARG A 15 1.83 -4.03 3.90
N LEU A 16 2.64 -5.05 3.63
CA LEU A 16 3.43 -5.15 2.41
C LEU A 16 2.55 -5.18 1.15
N PHE A 17 1.49 -6.00 1.12
CA PHE A 17 0.59 -6.06 -0.03
C PHE A 17 -0.21 -4.76 -0.24
N VAL A 18 -0.62 -4.10 0.84
CA VAL A 18 -1.30 -2.81 0.75
C VAL A 18 -0.35 -1.75 0.19
N LEU A 19 0.91 -1.73 0.62
CA LEU A 19 1.92 -0.82 0.09
C LEU A 19 2.17 -1.05 -1.41
N ASP A 20 2.34 -2.30 -1.83
CA ASP A 20 2.53 -2.67 -3.24
C ASP A 20 1.36 -2.19 -4.11
N LYS A 21 0.12 -2.42 -3.66
CA LYS A 21 -1.08 -1.91 -4.34
C LYS A 21 -1.10 -0.39 -4.41
N ALA A 22 -0.75 0.32 -3.33
CA ALA A 22 -0.76 1.78 -3.31
C ALA A 22 0.30 2.37 -4.26
N LEU A 23 1.47 1.74 -4.39
CA LEU A 23 2.50 2.11 -5.37
C LEU A 23 2.05 1.86 -6.80
N TYR A 24 1.38 0.74 -7.06
CA TYR A 24 0.76 0.46 -8.35
C TYR A 24 -0.27 1.54 -8.71
N GLU A 25 -1.17 1.87 -7.77
CA GLU A 25 -2.18 2.91 -7.97
C GLU A 25 -1.54 4.28 -8.20
N LEU A 26 -0.48 4.63 -7.46
CA LEU A 26 0.26 5.87 -7.69
C LEU A 26 0.75 5.97 -9.13
N ASN A 27 1.42 4.93 -9.64
CA ASN A 27 1.88 4.92 -11.02
C ASN A 27 0.70 4.98 -12.00
N TYR A 28 -0.39 4.27 -11.73
CA TYR A 28 -1.58 4.31 -12.57
C TYR A 28 -2.18 5.72 -12.64
N GLU A 29 -2.40 6.37 -11.50
CA GLU A 29 -3.02 7.70 -11.44
C GLU A 29 -2.11 8.78 -12.03
N LEU A 30 -0.79 8.69 -11.85
CA LEU A 30 0.17 9.59 -12.51
C LEU A 30 0.01 9.57 -14.04
N ASN A 31 -0.31 8.42 -14.62
CA ASN A 31 -0.44 8.26 -16.07
C ASN A 31 -1.86 8.51 -16.61
N ASN A 32 -2.90 8.38 -15.78
CA ASN A 32 -4.29 8.41 -16.25
C ASN A 32 -5.12 9.54 -15.66
N ARG A 33 -4.91 9.91 -14.38
CA ARG A 33 -5.66 10.96 -13.67
C ARG A 33 -4.77 11.68 -12.64
N PRO A 34 -3.88 12.57 -13.08
CA PRO A 34 -2.92 13.23 -12.20
C PRO A 34 -3.53 13.92 -10.98
N ASP A 35 -4.75 14.45 -11.09
CA ASP A 35 -5.49 15.08 -9.98
C ASP A 35 -5.81 14.12 -8.80
N TRP A 36 -5.77 12.81 -9.05
CA TRP A 36 -6.09 11.77 -8.07
C TRP A 36 -4.87 11.25 -7.32
N VAL A 37 -3.65 11.63 -7.72
CA VAL A 37 -2.36 11.17 -7.16
C VAL A 37 -2.25 11.38 -5.64
N ARG A 38 -2.92 12.41 -5.09
CA ARG A 38 -2.96 12.66 -3.65
C ARG A 38 -3.55 11.50 -2.83
N ILE A 39 -4.42 10.68 -3.44
CA ILE A 39 -5.10 9.56 -2.77
C ILE A 39 -4.10 8.42 -2.47
N PRO A 40 -3.41 7.82 -3.46
CA PRO A 40 -2.43 6.78 -3.17
C PRO A 40 -1.23 7.31 -2.37
N ILE A 41 -0.80 8.57 -2.57
CA ILE A 41 0.25 9.18 -1.73
C ILE A 41 -0.16 9.20 -0.25
N LYS A 42 -1.39 9.62 0.06
CA LYS A 42 -1.88 9.60 1.44
C LYS A 42 -1.87 8.17 2.01
N GLY A 43 -2.33 7.19 1.25
CA GLY A 43 -2.30 5.78 1.67
C GLY A 43 -0.89 5.28 1.97
N ILE A 44 0.10 5.65 1.15
CA ILE A 44 1.52 5.30 1.38
C ILE A 44 2.02 5.94 2.68
N LEU A 45 1.76 7.23 2.90
CA LEU A 45 2.18 7.93 4.12
C LEU A 45 1.55 7.30 5.37
N ASP A 46 0.24 7.02 5.35
CA ASP A 46 -0.45 6.38 6.47
C ASP A 46 0.18 5.01 6.82
N ILE A 47 0.58 4.21 5.82
CA ILE A 47 1.23 2.91 6.03
C ILE A 47 2.63 3.06 6.66
N LEU A 48 3.40 4.06 6.22
CA LEU A 48 4.76 4.31 6.67
C LEU A 48 4.80 4.94 8.08
N ASP A 49 3.85 5.81 8.40
CA ASP A 49 3.73 6.42 9.74
C ASP A 49 3.30 5.39 10.80
N THR A 50 2.69 4.28 10.38
CA THR A 50 2.31 3.16 11.26
C THR A 50 3.44 2.12 11.40
N ALA A 51 4.67 2.41 10.91
CA ALA A 51 5.83 1.50 10.94
C ALA A 51 6.68 1.64 12.20
#